data_AF-A0A7W9H904-F1
#
_entry.id   AF-A0A7W9H904-F1
#
_cell.length_a   1.000
_cell.length_b   1.000
_cell.length_c   1.000
_cell.angle_alpha   90.00
_cell.angle_beta   90.00
_cell.angle_gamma   90.00
#
_symmetry.space_group_name_H-M   'P 1'
#
loop_
_entity.id
_entity.type
_entity.pdbx_description
1 polymer ?
#
loop_
_entity_poly.entity_id
_entity_poly.type
_entity_poly.pdbx_seq_one_letter_code
_entity_poly.pdbx_strand_id
1 'polypeptide(L)'
;MGLFDKLTGTKHPDHGVAPRPAEEVRSALLGLNRSDVPYIIRNGAAGGADLVAEWRMAEPAWQTFFIQSQLTRAVQIRMRLVEEDHEVRVLEEGREVTRVGNPPRLAISKQYTRGPDRTVSRHYTIQRGESGCLQATETFRFDASELRNPLQDIVLKSGWTWRGVVFGKL
;
A
#
# COMPACT_ATOMS: atom_id res chain seq x y z
N MET A 1 -4.44 -13.68 18.60
CA MET A 1 -3.73 -12.49 18.07
C MET A 1 -3.02 -11.81 19.23
N GLY A 2 -1.69 -11.68 19.15
CA GLY A 2 -0.89 -10.99 20.17
C GLY A 2 -0.93 -9.47 20.05
N LEU A 3 -0.53 -8.75 21.10
CA LEU A 3 -0.39 -7.28 21.09
C LEU A 3 0.60 -6.81 20.02
N PHE A 4 1.67 -7.58 19.75
CA PHE A 4 2.65 -7.27 18.71
C PHE A 4 2.07 -7.37 17.29
N ASP A 5 1.17 -8.34 17.02
CA ASP A 5 0.52 -8.49 15.70
C ASP A 5 -0.30 -7.25 15.33
N LYS A 6 -0.96 -6.63 16.31
CA LYS A 6 -1.74 -5.40 16.12
C LYS A 6 -0.87 -4.17 15.84
N LEU A 7 0.38 -4.19 16.27
CA LEU A 7 1.33 -3.09 16.06
C LEU A 7 2.03 -3.21 14.70
N THR A 8 2.33 -4.43 14.26
CA THR A 8 2.97 -4.70 12.96
C THR A 8 1.97 -4.85 11.81
N GLY A 9 0.67 -4.93 12.10
CA GLY A 9 -0.36 -5.16 11.08
C GLY A 9 -0.41 -6.59 10.58
N THR A 10 0.14 -7.54 11.35
CA THR A 10 0.12 -8.98 11.05
C THR A 10 -1.32 -9.50 11.04
N LYS A 11 -1.67 -10.30 10.04
CA LYS A 11 -2.95 -11.01 9.94
C LYS A 11 -2.73 -12.47 9.57
N HIS A 12 -3.55 -13.34 10.13
CA HIS A 12 -3.51 -14.78 9.89
C HIS A 12 -4.72 -15.20 9.05
N PRO A 13 -4.56 -16.23 8.19
CA PRO A 13 -5.67 -16.77 7.41
C PRO A 13 -6.74 -17.35 8.35
N ASP A 14 -7.96 -17.48 7.83
CA ASP A 14 -9.04 -18.12 8.57
C ASP A 14 -8.72 -19.60 8.86
N HIS A 15 -9.26 -20.11 9.97
CA HIS A 15 -9.08 -21.51 10.34
C HIS A 15 -9.63 -22.44 9.24
N GLY A 16 -8.82 -23.40 8.81
CA GLY A 16 -9.19 -24.40 7.81
C GLY A 16 -8.83 -24.05 6.36
N VAL A 17 -8.23 -22.88 6.11
CA VAL A 17 -7.66 -22.56 4.80
C VAL A 17 -6.30 -23.24 4.66
N ALA A 18 -6.21 -24.24 3.77
CA ALA A 18 -4.94 -24.91 3.49
C ALA A 18 -3.98 -23.97 2.73
N PRO A 19 -2.68 -23.92 3.09
CA PRO A 19 -1.72 -23.07 2.41
C PRO A 19 -1.49 -23.56 0.98
N ARG A 20 -1.59 -22.63 0.02
CA ARG A 20 -1.25 -22.88 -1.39
C ARG A 20 0.26 -22.87 -1.63
N PRO A 21 0.76 -23.48 -2.72
CA PRO A 21 2.17 -23.37 -3.12
C PRO A 21 2.62 -21.92 -3.30
N ALA A 22 3.89 -21.62 -3.00
CA ALA A 22 4.42 -20.25 -3.06
C ALA A 22 4.23 -19.60 -4.44
N GLU A 23 4.44 -20.36 -5.53
CA GLU A 23 4.26 -19.86 -6.89
C GLU A 23 2.81 -19.52 -7.23
N GLU A 24 1.83 -20.21 -6.64
CA GLU A 24 0.41 -19.86 -6.81
C GLU A 24 0.09 -18.53 -6.11
N VAL A 25 0.61 -18.33 -4.90
CA VAL A 25 0.44 -17.06 -4.16
C VAL A 25 1.11 -15.92 -4.92
N ARG A 26 2.33 -16.14 -5.42
CA ARG A 26 3.06 -15.17 -6.24
C ARG A 26 2.29 -14.81 -7.51
N SER A 27 1.76 -15.81 -8.22
CA SER A 27 0.98 -15.61 -9.44
C SER A 27 -0.33 -14.86 -9.15
N ALA A 28 -1.01 -15.18 -8.04
CA ALA A 28 -2.22 -14.48 -7.61
C ALA A 28 -1.95 -13.00 -7.29
N LEU A 29 -0.84 -12.71 -6.60
CA LEU A 29 -0.41 -11.33 -6.30
C LEU A 29 -0.09 -10.56 -7.58
N LEU A 30 0.66 -11.15 -8.52
CA LEU A 30 0.93 -10.52 -9.81
C LEU A 30 -0.34 -10.32 -10.65
N GLY A 31 -1.35 -11.18 -10.47
CA GLY A 31 -2.66 -11.09 -11.13
C GLY A 31 -3.55 -9.93 -10.66
N LEU A 32 -3.17 -9.23 -9.58
CA LEU A 32 -3.82 -7.98 -9.15
C LEU A 32 -3.45 -6.78 -10.03
N ASN A 33 -2.43 -6.91 -10.90
CA ASN A 33 -2.10 -5.86 -11.86
C ASN A 33 -3.20 -5.71 -12.90
N ARG A 34 -3.87 -4.56 -12.87
CA ARG A 34 -4.86 -4.15 -13.88
C ARG A 34 -4.52 -2.77 -14.43
N SER A 35 -5.01 -2.43 -15.61
CA SER A 35 -4.75 -1.11 -16.22
C SER A 35 -5.54 0.02 -15.55
N ASP A 36 -6.58 -0.32 -14.80
CA ASP A 36 -7.52 0.58 -14.11
C ASP A 36 -7.22 0.74 -12.62
N VAL A 37 -6.13 0.15 -12.11
CA VAL A 37 -5.69 0.35 -10.72
C VAL A 37 -4.45 1.27 -10.65
N PRO A 38 -4.39 2.19 -9.66
CA PRO A 38 -3.32 3.18 -9.53
C PRO A 38 -1.98 2.61 -9.04
N TYR A 39 -1.85 1.28 -8.91
CA TYR A 39 -0.66 0.62 -8.40
C TYR A 39 -0.16 -0.47 -9.34
N ILE A 40 1.09 -0.86 -9.16
CA ILE A 40 1.73 -1.95 -9.86
C ILE A 40 2.46 -2.85 -8.88
N ILE A 41 2.37 -4.15 -9.11
CA ILE A 41 3.07 -5.20 -8.38
C ILE A 41 4.06 -5.80 -9.36
N ARG A 42 5.34 -5.73 -9.02
CA ARG A 42 6.42 -6.24 -9.86
C ARG A 42 7.28 -7.21 -9.08
N ASN A 43 8.04 -8.02 -9.80
CA ASN A 43 9.09 -8.81 -9.20
C ASN A 43 10.07 -7.89 -8.47
N GLY A 44 10.45 -8.30 -7.26
CA GLY A 44 11.44 -7.59 -6.48
C GLY A 44 12.80 -7.63 -7.19
N ALA A 45 13.47 -6.47 -7.21
CA ALA A 45 14.89 -6.38 -7.54
C ALA A 45 15.72 -6.31 -6.25
N ALA A 46 17.04 -6.25 -6.39
CA ALA A 46 18.04 -6.23 -5.31
C ALA A 46 17.53 -5.67 -3.95
N GLY A 47 17.63 -6.48 -2.90
CA GLY A 47 17.13 -6.13 -1.55
C GLY A 47 16.38 -7.23 -0.81
N GLY A 48 16.32 -8.47 -1.34
CA GLY A 48 15.74 -9.63 -0.66
C GLY A 48 14.22 -9.74 -0.70
N ALA A 49 13.54 -8.90 -1.48
CA ALA A 49 12.10 -9.00 -1.74
C ALA A 49 11.84 -9.86 -2.98
N ASP A 50 10.82 -10.71 -2.93
CA ASP A 50 10.33 -11.46 -4.10
C ASP A 50 9.39 -10.61 -4.94
N LEU A 51 8.61 -9.73 -4.29
CA LEU A 51 7.65 -8.84 -4.92
C LEU A 51 7.70 -7.45 -4.31
N VAL A 52 7.43 -6.43 -5.12
CA VAL A 52 7.31 -5.03 -4.70
C VAL A 52 6.03 -4.46 -5.28
N ALA A 53 5.17 -3.91 -4.42
CA ALA A 53 3.98 -3.17 -4.81
C ALA A 53 4.19 -1.68 -4.58
N GLU A 54 3.91 -0.85 -5.58
CA GLU A 54 4.07 0.60 -5.49
C GLU A 54 3.07 1.35 -6.38
N TRP A 55 2.87 2.63 -6.09
CA TRP A 55 2.01 3.50 -6.88
C TRP A 55 2.62 3.80 -8.26
N ARG A 56 1.77 3.88 -9.29
CA ARG A 56 2.17 4.17 -10.69
C ARG A 56 2.51 5.64 -10.92
N MET A 57 3.25 6.27 -10.02
CA MET A 57 3.55 7.70 -10.07
C MET A 57 4.35 8.12 -11.32
N ALA A 58 5.13 7.20 -11.88
CA ALA A 58 5.91 7.43 -13.09
C ALA A 58 5.08 7.31 -14.39
N GLU A 59 3.89 6.69 -14.33
CA GLU A 59 3.06 6.49 -15.51
C GLU A 59 2.25 7.76 -15.84
N PRO A 60 2.38 8.32 -17.07
CA PRO A 60 1.66 9.53 -17.46
C PRO A 60 0.13 9.42 -17.29
N ALA A 61 -0.42 8.24 -17.54
CA ALA A 61 -1.86 7.96 -17.40
C ALA A 61 -2.39 8.24 -15.99
N TRP A 62 -1.55 8.09 -14.97
CA TRP A 62 -1.91 8.25 -13.56
C TRP A 62 -1.51 9.60 -12.97
N GLN A 63 -0.76 10.44 -13.71
CA GLN A 63 -0.30 11.74 -13.20
C GLN A 63 -1.46 12.67 -12.84
N THR A 64 -2.46 12.80 -13.71
CA THR A 64 -3.64 13.63 -13.43
C THR A 64 -4.38 13.15 -12.19
N PHE A 65 -4.58 11.83 -12.07
CA PHE A 65 -5.21 11.22 -10.89
C PHE A 65 -4.45 11.54 -9.61
N PHE A 66 -3.13 11.39 -9.58
CA PHE A 66 -2.32 11.68 -8.39
C PHE A 66 -2.18 13.19 -8.09
N ILE A 67 -2.20 14.04 -9.11
CA ILE A 67 -2.22 15.49 -8.95
C ILE A 67 -3.55 15.92 -8.32
N GLN A 68 -4.69 15.44 -8.83
CA GLN A 68 -6.01 15.77 -8.32
C GLN A 68 -6.27 15.18 -6.93
N SER A 69 -5.82 13.96 -6.69
CA SER A 69 -5.90 13.31 -5.39
C SER A 69 -4.91 13.87 -4.38
N GLN A 70 -4.25 15.02 -4.59
CA GLN A 70 -3.40 15.66 -3.57
C GLN A 70 -2.39 14.72 -2.88
N LEU A 71 -1.86 13.72 -3.59
CA LEU A 71 -0.99 12.70 -2.99
C LEU A 71 0.21 13.35 -2.28
N THR A 72 0.26 13.23 -0.94
CA THR A 72 1.35 13.74 -0.10
C THR A 72 2.30 12.65 0.37
N ARG A 73 1.94 11.37 0.20
CA ARG A 73 2.75 10.22 0.62
C ARG A 73 2.57 9.05 -0.33
N ALA A 74 3.67 8.54 -0.84
CA ALA A 74 3.73 7.31 -1.61
C ALA A 74 4.15 6.16 -0.69
N VAL A 75 3.51 5.01 -0.84
CA VAL A 75 3.86 3.79 -0.12
C VAL A 75 4.41 2.77 -1.09
N GLN A 76 5.51 2.14 -0.70
CA GLN A 76 6.07 0.97 -1.34
C GLN A 76 5.97 -0.19 -0.35
N ILE A 77 5.40 -1.31 -0.80
CA ILE A 77 5.24 -2.53 -0.01
C ILE A 77 6.16 -3.59 -0.61
N ARG A 78 7.20 -3.96 0.12
CA ARG A 78 8.10 -5.06 -0.26
C ARG A 78 7.65 -6.34 0.43
N MET A 79 7.61 -7.42 -0.33
CA MET A 79 7.08 -8.70 0.11
C MET A 79 8.10 -9.79 -0.16
N ARG A 80 8.30 -10.68 0.82
CA ARG A 80 9.03 -11.94 0.67
C ARG A 80 8.14 -13.09 1.07
N LEU A 81 8.07 -14.10 0.22
CA LEU A 81 7.34 -15.34 0.48
C LEU A 81 8.30 -16.29 1.23
N VAL A 82 7.87 -16.75 2.39
CA VAL A 82 8.57 -17.76 3.19
C VAL A 82 7.71 -19.01 3.17
N GLU A 83 8.04 -19.93 2.27
CA GLU A 83 7.27 -21.16 2.05
C GLU A 83 7.29 -22.10 3.26
N GLU A 84 8.43 -22.19 3.97
CA GLU A 84 8.59 -23.03 5.16
C GLU A 84 7.56 -22.72 6.27
N ASP A 85 7.23 -21.43 6.44
CA ASP A 85 6.31 -20.93 7.46
C ASP A 85 4.92 -20.56 6.89
N HIS A 86 4.73 -20.69 5.57
CA HIS A 86 3.57 -20.18 4.84
C HIS A 86 3.22 -18.73 5.22
N GLU A 87 4.23 -17.86 5.22
CA GLU A 87 4.06 -16.45 5.55
C GLU A 87 4.63 -15.53 4.47
N VAL A 88 3.98 -14.40 4.28
CA VAL A 88 4.50 -13.29 3.50
C VAL A 88 5.03 -12.25 4.47
N ARG A 89 6.36 -12.08 4.49
CA ARG A 89 7.01 -11.01 5.24
C ARG A 89 6.89 -9.71 4.46
N VAL A 90 6.29 -8.72 5.09
CA VAL A 90 5.92 -7.47 4.45
C VAL A 90 6.60 -6.30 5.12
N LEU A 91 7.35 -5.56 4.33
CA LEU A 91 7.91 -4.30 4.72
C LEU A 91 7.20 -3.16 3.98
N GLU A 92 6.50 -2.32 4.75
CA GLU A 92 5.86 -1.11 4.24
C GLU A 92 6.78 0.10 4.45
N GLU A 93 7.04 0.83 3.37
CA GLU A 93 7.91 2.00 3.30
C GLU A 93 7.14 3.20 2.77
N GLY A 94 6.96 4.23 3.59
CA GLY A 94 6.39 5.50 3.16
C GLY A 94 7.47 6.48 2.69
N ARG A 95 7.16 7.25 1.66
CA ARG A 95 7.92 8.42 1.18
C ARG A 95 6.98 9.60 1.03
N GLU A 96 7.36 10.76 1.54
CA GLU A 96 6.58 11.97 1.31
C GLU A 96 6.72 12.44 -0.14
N VAL A 97 5.63 12.91 -0.73
CA VAL A 97 5.54 13.37 -2.12
C VAL A 97 5.30 14.87 -2.10
N THR A 98 6.21 15.60 -2.74
CA THR A 98 6.10 17.05 -2.91
C THR A 98 5.70 17.41 -4.33
N ARG A 99 5.15 18.60 -4.51
CA ARG A 99 4.79 19.16 -5.82
C ARG A 99 5.86 20.14 -6.25
N VAL A 100 6.34 19.99 -7.48
CA VAL A 100 7.38 20.85 -8.06
C VAL A 100 6.99 21.31 -9.46
N GLY A 101 7.41 22.52 -9.83
CA GLY A 101 7.24 23.08 -11.18
C GLY A 101 5.86 23.66 -11.51
N ASN A 102 5.74 24.22 -12.72
CA ASN A 102 4.50 24.72 -13.32
C ASN A 102 4.44 24.25 -14.80
N PRO A 103 3.52 23.34 -15.19
CA PRO A 103 2.45 22.73 -14.39
C PRO A 103 2.99 21.79 -13.29
N PRO A 104 2.22 21.56 -12.21
CA PRO A 104 2.68 20.81 -11.05
C PRO A 104 2.98 19.36 -11.40
N ARG A 105 4.16 18.88 -11.02
CA ARG A 105 4.57 17.46 -11.09
C ARG A 105 4.83 16.92 -9.69
N LEU A 106 4.64 15.63 -9.50
CA LEU A 106 4.93 14.96 -8.23
C LEU A 106 6.40 14.54 -8.18
N ALA A 107 7.08 14.89 -7.09
CA ALA A 107 8.44 14.48 -6.78
C ALA A 107 8.46 13.74 -5.44
N ILE A 108 9.21 12.64 -5.36
CA ILE A 108 9.38 11.90 -4.11
C ILE A 108 10.45 12.61 -3.28
N SER A 109 10.08 13.06 -2.09
CA SER A 109 11.01 13.65 -1.13
C SER A 109 11.83 12.57 -0.40
N LYS A 110 12.94 12.98 0.24
CA LYS A 110 13.83 12.07 0.98
C LYS A 110 13.26 11.59 2.32
N GLN A 111 12.09 12.06 2.75
CA GLN A 111 11.56 11.72 4.08
C GLN A 111 11.04 10.28 4.07
N TYR A 112 11.70 9.44 4.88
CA TYR A 112 11.56 7.99 4.90
C TYR A 112 10.84 7.56 6.18
N THR A 113 9.79 6.76 6.05
CA THR A 113 9.07 6.17 7.18
C THR A 113 8.94 4.66 6.96
N ARG A 114 9.01 3.88 8.04
CA ARG A 114 9.02 2.41 8.01
C ARG A 114 7.96 1.84 8.94
N GLY A 115 7.22 0.83 8.49
CA GLY A 115 6.15 0.18 9.24
C GLY A 115 4.77 0.38 8.61
N PRO A 116 3.74 -0.35 9.08
CA PRO A 116 2.39 -0.25 8.54
C PRO A 116 1.92 1.20 8.69
N ASP A 117 1.73 1.88 7.57
CA ASP A 117 1.23 3.24 7.59
C ASP A 117 -0.25 3.14 7.99
N ARG A 118 -0.54 3.57 9.22
CA ARG A 118 -1.91 3.81 9.70
C ARG A 118 -2.32 5.26 9.40
N THR A 119 -1.46 6.04 8.74
CA THR A 119 -1.74 7.42 8.37
C THR A 119 -2.78 7.44 7.27
N VAL A 120 -4.02 7.68 7.65
CA VAL A 120 -5.04 8.16 6.72
C VAL A 120 -4.90 9.67 6.68
N SER A 121 -4.41 10.21 5.56
CA SER A 121 -4.43 11.66 5.36
C SER A 121 -5.83 12.03 4.90
N ARG A 122 -6.58 12.69 5.79
CA ARG A 122 -7.90 13.26 5.47
C ARG A 122 -7.78 14.78 5.37
N HIS A 123 -8.21 15.35 4.25
CA HIS A 123 -8.32 16.79 4.12
C HIS A 123 -9.78 17.18 3.95
N TYR A 124 -10.22 18.15 4.73
CA TYR A 124 -11.56 18.71 4.65
C TYR A 124 -11.44 20.10 4.05
N THR A 125 -12.19 20.37 2.99
CA THR A 125 -12.41 21.75 2.55
C THR A 125 -13.69 22.25 3.19
N ILE A 126 -13.57 23.27 4.03
CA ILE A 126 -14.72 23.95 4.62
C ILE A 126 -15.19 24.98 3.60
N GLN A 127 -16.38 24.78 3.03
CA GLN A 127 -17.05 25.76 2.18
C GLN A 127 -18.29 26.27 2.89
N ARG A 128 -18.65 27.54 2.67
CA ARG A 128 -19.92 28.08 3.14
C ARG A 128 -20.99 27.74 2.10
N GLY A 129 -21.94 26.88 2.47
CA GLY A 129 -23.06 26.50 1.60
C GLY A 129 -24.03 27.65 1.38
N GLU A 130 -24.92 27.54 0.37
CA GLU A 130 -25.92 28.57 0.02
C GLU A 130 -26.82 28.99 1.21
N SER A 131 -27.00 28.12 2.20
CA SER A 131 -27.76 28.41 3.43
C SER A 131 -26.98 29.17 4.50
N GLY A 132 -25.72 29.56 4.25
CA GLY A 132 -24.85 30.24 5.21
C GLY A 132 -24.16 29.31 6.23
N CYS A 133 -24.54 28.04 6.27
CA CYS A 133 -23.90 27.01 7.11
C CYS A 133 -22.54 26.58 6.54
N LEU A 134 -21.58 26.33 7.42
CA LEU A 134 -20.31 25.71 7.05
C LEU A 134 -20.57 24.25 6.65
N GLN A 135 -20.34 23.91 5.38
CA GLN A 135 -20.27 22.55 4.89
C GLN A 135 -18.81 22.12 4.84
N ALA A 136 -18.45 21.15 5.67
CA ALA A 136 -17.18 20.46 5.54
C ALA A 136 -17.35 19.36 4.48
N THR A 137 -16.83 19.59 3.28
CA THR A 137 -16.77 18.56 2.25
C THR A 137 -15.45 17.82 2.43
N GLU A 138 -15.52 16.50 2.68
CA GLU A 138 -14.34 15.64 2.61
C GLU A 138 -13.86 15.65 1.17
N THR A 139 -12.81 16.41 0.88
CA THR A 139 -12.26 16.56 -0.47
C THR A 139 -11.17 15.55 -0.75
N PHE A 140 -10.67 14.84 0.27
CA PHE A 140 -9.53 13.95 0.12
C PHE A 140 -9.41 12.89 1.21
N ARG A 141 -9.19 11.64 0.77
CA ARG A 141 -8.74 10.51 1.59
C ARG A 141 -7.60 9.79 0.86
N PHE A 142 -6.37 9.92 1.35
CA PHE A 142 -5.30 8.97 1.01
C PHE A 142 -5.32 7.84 2.03
N ASP A 143 -5.42 6.62 1.53
CA ASP A 143 -5.47 5.42 2.35
C ASP A 143 -4.50 4.39 1.80
N ALA A 144 -3.35 4.21 2.46
CA ALA A 144 -2.39 3.15 2.14
C ALA A 144 -3.04 1.76 2.12
N SER A 145 -4.22 1.62 2.74
CA SER A 145 -5.03 0.41 2.66
C SER A 145 -5.59 0.11 1.27
N GLU A 146 -5.69 1.07 0.34
CA GLU A 146 -6.07 0.79 -1.05
C GLU A 146 -5.04 -0.08 -1.79
N LEU A 147 -3.75 0.09 -1.46
CA LEU A 147 -2.69 -0.78 -1.95
C LEU A 147 -2.55 -2.05 -1.10
N ARG A 148 -2.61 -1.90 0.23
CA ARG A 148 -2.35 -3.01 1.17
C ARG A 148 -3.48 -4.04 1.21
N ASN A 149 -4.74 -3.61 1.21
CA ASN A 149 -5.88 -4.51 1.43
C ASN A 149 -6.01 -5.58 0.34
N PRO A 150 -5.90 -5.26 -0.97
CA PRO A 150 -5.95 -6.29 -2.00
C PRO A 150 -4.83 -7.33 -1.88
N LEU A 151 -3.61 -6.89 -1.54
CA LEU A 151 -2.47 -7.79 -1.33
C LEU A 151 -2.72 -8.71 -0.13
N GLN A 152 -3.15 -8.13 0.98
CA GLN A 152 -3.44 -8.86 2.20
C GLN A 152 -4.58 -9.86 2.01
N ASP A 153 -5.64 -9.50 1.31
CA ASP A 153 -6.76 -10.38 1.02
C ASP A 153 -6.33 -11.62 0.22
N ILE A 154 -5.51 -11.45 -0.83
CA ILE A 154 -4.95 -12.57 -1.61
C ILE A 154 -4.09 -13.49 -0.74
N VAL A 155 -3.23 -12.93 0.11
CA VAL A 155 -2.35 -13.71 1.00
C VAL A 155 -3.18 -14.55 1.98
N LEU A 156 -4.15 -13.94 2.64
CA LEU A 156 -5.00 -14.62 3.63
C LEU A 156 -5.89 -15.69 2.98
N LYS A 157 -6.50 -15.40 1.83
CA LYS A 157 -7.31 -16.37 1.06
C LYS A 157 -6.49 -17.53 0.49
N SER A 158 -5.18 -17.34 0.36
CA SER A 158 -4.26 -18.41 -0.05
C SER A 158 -3.80 -19.29 1.11
N GLY A 159 -4.25 -19.02 2.33
CA GLY A 159 -3.85 -19.76 3.54
C GLY A 159 -2.50 -19.31 4.10
N TRP A 160 -2.03 -18.13 3.72
CA TRP A 160 -0.74 -17.59 4.14
C TRP A 160 -0.91 -16.49 5.18
N THR A 161 0.04 -16.39 6.11
CA THR A 161 0.07 -15.30 7.09
C THR A 161 0.65 -14.04 6.46
N TRP A 162 -0.07 -12.91 6.58
CA TRP A 162 0.49 -11.59 6.28
C TRP A 162 1.28 -11.11 7.50
N ARG A 163 2.60 -11.07 7.42
CA ARG A 163 3.46 -10.69 8.56
C ARG A 163 4.16 -9.36 8.30
N GLY A 164 3.73 -8.30 8.99
CA GLY A 164 4.42 -7.01 8.93
C GLY A 164 5.75 -7.04 9.67
N VAL A 165 6.82 -6.53 9.05
CA VAL A 165 8.15 -6.41 9.65
C VAL A 165 8.62 -4.95 9.67
N VAL A 166 9.15 -4.50 10.81
CA VAL A 166 9.59 -3.10 11.02
C VAL A 166 11.12 -2.99 11.00
N PHE A 167 11.81 -4.03 11.45
CA PHE A 167 13.27 -4.19 11.39
C PHE A 167 13.59 -5.67 11.16
N GLY A 168 14.46 -5.97 10.19
CA GLY A 168 14.80 -7.34 9.78
C GLY A 168 15.21 -7.40 8.31
N LYS A 169 15.94 -8.45 7.93
CA LYS A 169 16.09 -8.84 6.52
C LYS A 169 14.70 -9.25 6.03
N LEU A 170 14.31 -8.72 4.87
CA LEU A 170 13.31 -9.39 4.05
C LEU A 170 13.86 -10.77 3.79
#